data_AF-A0A6H1PBX8-F1
#
_entry.id   AF-A0A6H1PBX8-F1
#
_cell.length_a   1.000
_cell.length_b   1.000
_cell.length_c   1.000
_cell.angle_alpha   90.00
_cell.angle_beta   90.00
_cell.angle_gamma   90.00
#
_symmetry.space_group_name_H-M   'P 1'
#
loop_
_entity.id
_entity.type
_entity.pdbx_description
1 polymer ?
#
loop_
_entity_poly.entity_id
_entity_poly.type
_entity_poly.pdbx_seq_one_letter_code
_entity_poly.pdbx_strand_id
1 'polypeptide(L)'
;MLHYMDSKDTKLMVGIHQRMGFPLSDDDFPYAQTVDINGTKGYFQEWIDSSEVDKNGDIITGGILNWVQDGTYVEMNSLRLPKEKMLEIARSLN
;
A
#
# COMPACT_ATOMS: atom_id res chain seq x y z
N MET A 1 9.28 -7.28 7.76
CA MET A 1 7.88 -6.83 7.84
C MET A 1 7.79 -5.84 8.98
N LEU A 2 7.61 -4.56 8.66
CA LEU A 2 7.25 -3.52 9.62
C LEU A 2 5.74 -3.41 9.64
N HIS A 3 5.14 -3.25 10.80
CA HIS A 3 3.70 -3.10 10.92
C HIS A 3 3.40 -2.06 12.01
N TYR A 4 2.42 -1.21 11.79
CA TYR A 4 1.94 -0.24 12.77
C TYR A 4 0.50 -0.57 13.16
N MET A 5 0.25 -0.60 14.46
CA MET A 5 -1.05 -0.80 15.08
C MET A 5 -1.18 0.28 16.14
N ASP A 6 -2.25 1.07 16.10
CA ASP A 6 -2.49 2.07 17.13
C ASP A 6 -2.77 1.35 18.46
N SER A 7 -2.21 1.89 19.55
CA SER A 7 -2.25 1.29 20.89
C SER A 7 -3.67 1.04 21.43
N LYS A 8 -4.68 1.75 20.92
CA LYS A 8 -6.09 1.61 21.29
C LYS A 8 -6.90 0.85 20.25
N ASP A 9 -6.29 0.48 19.15
CA ASP A 9 -6.95 -0.14 18.02
C ASP A 9 -6.83 -1.66 18.09
N THR A 10 -7.75 -2.35 17.43
CA THR A 10 -7.76 -3.81 17.32
C THR A 10 -7.30 -4.26 15.93
N LYS A 11 -6.97 -3.31 15.04
CA LYS A 11 -6.64 -3.57 13.64
C LYS A 11 -5.25 -3.03 13.27
N LEU A 12 -4.63 -3.73 12.34
CA LEU A 12 -3.42 -3.26 11.68
C LEU A 12 -3.74 -2.00 10.87
N MET A 13 -2.98 -0.93 11.11
CA MET A 13 -3.12 0.30 10.32
C MET A 13 -2.39 0.22 8.99
N VAL A 14 -1.13 -0.22 9.02
CA VAL A 14 -0.31 -0.38 7.81
C VAL A 14 0.72 -1.48 8.01
N GLY A 15 0.85 -2.34 7.02
CA GLY A 15 1.97 -3.29 6.89
C GLY A 15 2.91 -2.81 5.77
N ILE A 16 4.21 -2.95 5.99
CA ILE A 16 5.25 -2.67 4.99
C ILE A 16 6.21 -3.87 4.92
N HIS A 17 6.29 -4.47 3.74
CA HIS A 17 7.19 -5.57 3.43
C HIS A 17 8.28 -5.09 2.49
N GLN A 18 9.51 -5.47 2.80
CA GLN A 18 10.68 -5.19 1.96
C GLN A 18 11.31 -6.52 1.56
N ARG A 19 11.66 -6.65 0.29
CA ARG A 19 12.30 -7.83 -0.32
C ARG A 19 13.36 -7.38 -1.32
N MET A 20 14.19 -8.33 -1.76
CA MET A 20 15.09 -8.10 -2.89
C MET A 20 14.27 -7.60 -4.09
N GLY A 21 14.71 -6.49 -4.68
CA GLY A 21 14.04 -5.86 -5.80
C GLY A 21 14.11 -6.72 -7.05
N PHE A 22 13.06 -6.60 -7.85
CA PHE A 22 12.95 -7.18 -9.19
C PHE A 22 12.19 -6.18 -10.06
N PRO A 23 12.45 -6.13 -11.38
CA PRO A 23 11.70 -5.24 -12.26
C PRO A 23 10.20 -5.52 -12.15
N LEU A 24 9.41 -4.46 -11.96
CA LEU A 24 7.95 -4.53 -12.02
C LEU A 24 7.49 -4.12 -13.42
N SER A 25 6.44 -4.77 -13.90
CA SER A 25 5.80 -4.48 -15.17
C SER A 25 4.30 -4.29 -15.01
N ASP A 26 3.66 -3.71 -16.02
CA ASP A 26 2.21 -3.51 -16.02
C ASP A 26 1.45 -4.86 -16.10
N ASP A 27 2.09 -5.89 -16.66
CA ASP A 27 1.55 -7.25 -16.74
C ASP A 27 1.52 -7.94 -15.36
N ASP A 28 2.39 -7.55 -14.42
CA ASP A 28 2.37 -8.05 -13.04
C ASP A 28 1.19 -7.47 -12.24
N PHE A 29 0.69 -6.30 -12.65
CA PHE A 29 -0.36 -5.55 -11.95
C PHE A 29 -1.45 -5.02 -12.91
N PRO A 30 -2.17 -5.92 -13.63
CA PRO A 30 -3.05 -5.54 -14.74
C PRO A 30 -4.25 -4.68 -14.34
N TYR A 31 -4.59 -4.65 -13.06
CA TYR A 31 -5.72 -3.90 -12.50
C TYR A 31 -5.28 -2.75 -11.59
N ALA A 32 -3.97 -2.53 -11.43
CA ALA A 32 -3.46 -1.48 -10.58
C ALA A 32 -3.41 -0.14 -11.33
N GLN A 33 -3.69 0.92 -10.60
CA GLN A 33 -3.38 2.27 -11.05
C GLN A 33 -1.88 2.53 -10.90
N THR A 34 -1.24 2.96 -11.98
CA THR A 34 0.13 3.49 -11.90
C THR A 34 0.16 4.81 -11.13
N VAL A 35 1.13 4.95 -10.23
CA VAL A 35 1.35 6.13 -9.38
C VAL A 35 2.82 6.54 -9.39
N ASP A 36 3.10 7.80 -9.07
CA ASP A 36 4.46 8.31 -8.90
C ASP A 36 4.84 8.39 -7.41
N ILE A 37 6.00 7.81 -7.08
CA ILE A 37 6.63 7.83 -5.76
C ILE A 37 8.03 8.40 -5.93
N ASN A 38 8.17 9.73 -5.80
CA ASN A 38 9.45 10.45 -5.95
C ASN A 38 10.15 10.16 -7.30
N GLY A 39 9.41 10.13 -8.41
CA GLY A 39 9.95 9.78 -9.73
C GLY A 39 10.05 8.27 -10.00
N THR A 40 9.76 7.43 -9.00
CA THR A 40 9.68 5.97 -9.15
C THR A 40 8.25 5.55 -9.48
N LYS A 41 8.10 4.71 -10.52
CA LYS A 41 6.81 4.11 -10.87
C LYS A 41 6.37 3.13 -9.78
N GLY A 42 5.17 3.33 -9.25
CA GLY A 42 4.50 2.41 -8.33
C GLY A 42 3.16 1.94 -8.87
N TYR A 43 2.61 0.92 -8.23
CA TYR A 43 1.35 0.26 -8.58
C TYR A 43 0.44 0.25 -7.35
N PHE A 44 -0.71 0.92 -7.45
CA PHE A 44 -1.72 0.94 -6.40
C PHE A 44 -2.96 0.17 -6.82
N GLN A 45 -3.41 -0.74 -5.98
CA GLN A 45 -4.65 -1.49 -6.17
C GLN A 45 -5.53 -1.39 -4.93
N GLU A 46 -6.75 -0.91 -5.11
CA GLU A 46 -7.79 -0.92 -4.08
C GLU A 46 -8.20 -2.36 -3.73
N TRP A 47 -8.68 -2.58 -2.51
CA TRP A 47 -9.30 -3.87 -2.18
C TRP A 47 -10.58 -4.08 -2.99
N ILE A 48 -10.93 -5.33 -3.27
CA ILE A 48 -12.18 -5.68 -3.97
C ILE A 48 -13.39 -5.10 -3.23
N ASP A 49 -13.37 -5.11 -1.91
CA ASP A 49 -14.45 -4.65 -1.04
C ASP A 49 -14.30 -3.16 -0.68
N SER A 50 -13.56 -2.37 -1.47
CA SER A 50 -13.39 -0.94 -1.19
C SER A 50 -14.73 -0.20 -1.26
N SER A 51 -14.91 0.76 -0.36
CA SER A 51 -16.19 1.43 -0.06
C SER A 51 -17.23 0.58 0.67
N GLU A 52 -16.98 -0.70 0.94
CA GLU A 52 -17.82 -1.49 1.82
C GLU A 52 -17.50 -1.22 3.30
N VAL A 53 -18.47 -1.53 4.15
CA VAL A 53 -18.33 -1.45 5.60
C VAL A 53 -17.86 -2.80 6.12
N ASP A 54 -16.72 -2.81 6.80
CA ASP A 54 -16.18 -4.02 7.39
C ASP A 54 -17.05 -4.54 8.55
N LYS A 55 -16.77 -5.75 9.03
CA LYS A 55 -17.50 -6.40 10.13
C LYS A 55 -17.58 -5.61 11.44
N ASN A 56 -16.83 -4.51 11.58
CA ASN A 56 -16.78 -3.67 12.76
C ASN A 56 -17.35 -2.26 12.52
N GLY A 57 -17.90 -1.97 11.33
CA GLY A 57 -18.53 -0.69 11.03
C GLY A 57 -17.63 0.34 10.36
N ASP A 58 -16.38 0.01 10.00
CA ASP A 58 -15.47 0.95 9.31
C ASP A 58 -15.55 0.80 7.78
N ILE A 59 -15.50 1.91 7.04
CA ILE A 59 -15.41 1.88 5.57
C ILE A 59 -14.00 1.45 5.16
N ILE A 60 -13.91 0.48 4.26
CA ILE A 60 -12.66 0.04 3.63
C ILE A 60 -12.25 1.08 2.59
N THR A 61 -11.08 1.70 2.78
CA THR A 61 -10.58 2.79 1.92
C THR A 61 -9.15 2.59 1.43
N GLY A 62 -8.48 1.52 1.89
CA GLY A 62 -7.10 1.26 1.53
C GLY A 62 -6.91 0.29 0.37
N GLY A 63 -5.72 -0.28 0.30
CA GLY A 63 -5.33 -1.18 -0.77
C GLY A 63 -3.93 -1.74 -0.57
N ILE A 64 -3.30 -2.08 -1.68
CA ILE A 64 -1.92 -2.51 -1.79
C ILE A 64 -1.19 -1.50 -2.68
N LEU A 65 0.00 -1.07 -2.24
CA LEU A 65 0.91 -0.22 -2.98
C LEU A 65 2.26 -0.93 -3.14
N ASN A 66 2.72 -1.08 -4.38
CA ASN A 66 3.97 -1.75 -4.71
C ASN A 66 4.91 -0.83 -5.50
N TRP A 67 6.19 -0.83 -5.16
CA TRP A 67 7.22 -0.13 -5.94
C TRP A 67 8.61 -0.71 -5.66
N VAL A 68 9.60 -0.31 -6.46
CA VAL A 68 10.99 -0.69 -6.25
C VAL A 68 11.83 0.57 -6.09
N GLN A 69 12.45 0.74 -4.92
CA GLN A 69 13.39 1.84 -4.65
C GLN A 69 14.77 1.26 -4.32
N ASP A 70 15.81 1.76 -4.98
CA ASP A 70 17.21 1.38 -4.73
C ASP A 70 17.45 -0.14 -4.62
N GLY A 71 16.84 -0.90 -5.54
CA GLY A 71 16.95 -2.36 -5.58
C GLY A 71 16.17 -3.09 -4.48
N THR A 72 15.27 -2.41 -3.78
CA THR A 72 14.37 -2.98 -2.77
C THR A 72 12.94 -2.94 -3.27
N TYR A 73 12.30 -4.09 -3.38
CA TYR A 73 10.86 -4.17 -3.60
C TYR A 73 10.15 -3.85 -2.29
N VAL A 74 9.23 -2.90 -2.33
CA VAL A 74 8.40 -2.50 -1.20
C VAL A 74 6.93 -2.77 -1.52
N GLU A 75 6.24 -3.39 -0.57
CA GLU A 75 4.81 -3.61 -0.58
C GLU A 75 4.24 -2.99 0.69
N MET A 76 3.29 -2.07 0.53
CA MET A 76 2.55 -1.46 1.62
C MET A 76 1.08 -1.84 1.49
N ASN A 77 0.50 -2.38 2.56
CA ASN A 77 -0.90 -2.77 2.60
C ASN A 77 -1.63 -2.10 3.77
N SER A 78 -2.84 -1.62 3.52
CA SER A 78 -3.72 -1.05 4.56
C SER A 78 -5.17 -1.28 4.21
N LEU A 79 -6.03 -1.56 5.21
CA LEU A 79 -7.49 -1.58 5.02
C LEU A 79 -8.13 -0.19 5.13
N ARG A 80 -7.44 0.77 5.79
CA ARG A 80 -8.06 2.02 6.30
C ARG A 80 -7.37 3.30 5.85
N LEU A 81 -6.12 3.22 5.41
CA LEU A 81 -5.43 4.40 4.89
C LEU A 81 -5.87 4.62 3.44
N PRO A 82 -6.48 5.77 3.12
CA PRO A 82 -6.77 6.09 1.73
C PRO A 82 -5.47 6.16 0.93
N LYS A 83 -5.58 5.93 -0.37
CA LYS A 83 -4.48 5.95 -1.33
C LYS A 83 -3.52 7.12 -1.12
N GLU A 84 -4.04 8.34 -0.96
CA GLU A 84 -3.23 9.56 -0.80
C GLU A 84 -2.34 9.50 0.44
N LYS A 85 -2.82 8.91 1.54
CA LYS A 85 -2.04 8.70 2.76
C LYS A 85 -1.00 7.60 2.60
N MET A 86 -1.31 6.53 1.87
CA MET A 86 -0.31 5.51 1.53
C MET A 86 0.81 6.09 0.66
N LEU A 87 0.48 6.96 -0.31
CA LEU A 87 1.47 7.67 -1.13
C LEU A 87 2.31 8.65 -0.32
N GLU A 88 1.72 9.36 0.64
CA GLU A 88 2.44 10.25 1.56
C GLU A 88 3.49 9.46 2.36
N ILE A 89 3.11 8.31 2.92
CA ILE A 89 4.05 7.43 3.64
C ILE A 89 5.13 6.93 2.68
N ALA A 90 4.76 6.40 1.50
CA ALA A 90 5.72 5.86 0.55
C ALA A 90 6.77 6.89 0.12
N ARG A 91 6.35 8.13 -0.14
CA ARG A 91 7.26 9.24 -0.50
C ARG A 91 8.15 9.71 0.65
N SER A 92 7.78 9.41 1.90
CA SER A 92 8.58 9.72 3.09
C SER A 92 9.61 8.65 3.44
N LEU A 93 9.51 7.46 2.84
CA LEU A 93 10.47 6.38 3.00
C LEU A 93 11.68 6.68 2.11
N ASN A 94 12.69 7.33 2.68
CA ASN A 94 13.99 7.53 2.05
C ASN A 94 14.74 6.22 1.85
#